data_AF-A0A0K8RJ41-F1
#
_entry.id   AF-A0A0K8RJ41-F1
#
_cell.length_a   1.000
_cell.length_b   1.000
_cell.length_c   1.000
_cell.angle_alpha   90.00
_cell.angle_beta   90.00
_cell.angle_gamma   90.00
#
_symmetry.space_group_name_H-M   'P 1'
#
loop_
_entity.id
_entity.type
_entity.pdbx_description
1 polymer ?
#
loop_
_entity_poly.entity_id
_entity_poly.type
_entity_poly.pdbx_seq_one_letter_code
_entity_poly.pdbx_strand_id
1 'polypeptide(L)'
;MKILCAALALTVIVAALLADVTADFEGQQPVRPPGFFPRPPGNAGDGCNALYKCGNATCCLRSKNGGSQTCKLLGQHGELCSESGAKGDIFHQHCPCQPGLRCRRFPNGIRICVSGK
;
A
#
# COMPACT_ATOMS: atom_id res chain seq x y z
N MET A 1 10.59 -16.19 40.45
CA MET A 1 10.62 -14.71 40.32
C MET A 1 11.77 -14.22 39.43
N LYS A 2 13.04 -14.64 39.62
CA LYS A 2 14.18 -14.18 38.78
C LYS A 2 14.08 -14.51 37.28
N ILE A 3 13.67 -15.73 36.92
CA ILE A 3 13.59 -16.14 35.50
C ILE A 3 12.46 -15.42 34.76
N LEU A 4 11.35 -15.17 35.44
CA LEU A 4 10.22 -14.41 34.89
C LEU A 4 10.63 -12.97 34.60
N CYS A 5 11.36 -12.30 35.51
CA CYS A 5 11.88 -10.95 35.27
C CYS A 5 12.89 -10.90 34.11
N ALA A 6 13.80 -11.87 34.02
CA ALA A 6 14.78 -11.93 32.94
C ALA A 6 14.12 -12.17 31.57
N ALA A 7 13.14 -13.07 31.51
CA ALA A 7 12.37 -13.33 30.30
C ALA A 7 11.57 -12.09 29.86
N LEU A 8 10.92 -11.40 30.81
CA LEU A 8 10.12 -10.21 30.53
C LEU A 8 11.01 -9.05 30.04
N ALA A 9 12.16 -8.84 30.67
CA ALA A 9 13.16 -7.86 30.21
C ALA A 9 13.63 -8.17 28.78
N LEU A 10 13.93 -9.44 28.48
CA LEU A 10 14.36 -9.85 27.14
C LEU A 10 13.26 -9.62 26.10
N THR A 11 12.01 -9.95 26.41
CA THR A 11 10.88 -9.70 25.50
C THR A 11 10.67 -8.21 25.20
N VAL A 12 10.85 -7.34 26.19
CA VAL A 12 10.74 -5.88 26.00
C VAL A 12 11.87 -5.38 25.11
N ILE A 13 13.10 -5.84 25.32
CA ILE A 13 14.26 -5.46 24.50
C ILE A 13 14.05 -5.91 23.04
N VAL A 14 13.62 -7.15 22.83
CA VAL A 14 13.37 -7.69 21.48
C VAL A 14 12.23 -6.94 20.79
N ALA A 15 11.14 -6.64 21.50
CA ALA A 15 10.02 -5.88 20.95
C ALA A 15 10.42 -4.44 20.56
N ALA A 16 11.24 -3.77 21.38
CA ALA A 16 11.74 -2.44 21.08
C ALA A 16 12.65 -2.43 19.84
N LEU A 17 13.57 -3.39 19.73
CA LEU A 17 14.43 -3.54 18.55
C LEU A 17 13.64 -3.84 17.28
N LEU A 18 12.62 -4.70 17.36
CA LEU A 18 11.75 -5.01 16.22
C LEU A 18 10.95 -3.79 15.76
N ALA A 19 10.43 -2.99 16.69
CA ALA A 19 9.70 -1.76 16.36
C ALA A 19 10.61 -0.76 15.64
N ASP A 20 11.86 -0.60 16.10
CA ASP A 20 12.83 0.31 15.49
C ASP A 20 13.23 -0.12 14.07
N VAL A 21 13.52 -1.42 13.87
CA VAL A 21 13.90 -1.96 12.55
C VAL A 21 12.75 -1.91 11.54
N THR A 22 11.51 -1.97 11.99
CA THR A 22 10.33 -1.97 11.10
C THR A 22 9.75 -0.59 10.86
N ALA A 23 10.15 0.44 11.62
CA ALA A 23 9.63 1.80 11.49
C ALA A 23 9.95 2.45 10.13
N ASP A 24 11.13 2.19 9.57
CA ASP A 24 11.59 2.77 8.30
C ASP A 24 11.31 1.88 7.06
N PHE A 25 10.60 0.76 7.24
CA PHE A 25 10.39 -0.17 6.15
C PHE A 25 9.22 0.25 5.24
N GLU A 26 9.49 1.20 4.34
CA GLU A 26 8.57 1.66 3.28
C GLU A 26 8.42 0.63 2.12
N GLY A 27 9.03 -0.55 2.24
CA GLY A 27 9.06 -1.59 1.22
C GLY A 27 10.15 -1.39 0.16
N GLN A 28 10.13 -2.23 -0.88
CA GLN A 28 11.12 -2.19 -1.96
C GLN A 28 10.76 -1.16 -3.02
N GLN A 29 11.56 -0.09 -3.11
CA GLN A 29 11.47 0.92 -4.16
C GLN A 29 12.50 0.66 -5.28
N PRO A 30 12.20 0.97 -6.56
CA PRO A 30 13.18 0.88 -7.63
C PRO A 30 14.38 1.79 -7.36
N VAL A 31 15.59 1.30 -7.66
CA VAL A 31 16.81 2.12 -7.66
C VAL A 31 16.65 3.20 -8.73
N ARG A 32 16.84 4.47 -8.34
CA ARG A 32 16.76 5.60 -9.27
C ARG A 32 18.10 5.74 -10.00
N PRO A 33 18.13 5.75 -11.34
CA PRO A 33 19.36 6.01 -12.07
C PRO A 33 19.85 7.45 -11.83
N PRO A 34 21.17 7.72 -11.96
CA PRO A 34 21.71 9.07 -11.87
C PRO A 34 21.06 10.00 -12.91
N GLY A 35 20.75 11.23 -12.51
CA GLY A 35 20.03 12.20 -13.35
C GLY A 35 18.51 12.01 -13.40
N PHE A 36 17.95 11.12 -12.59
CA PHE A 36 16.49 10.97 -12.47
C PHE A 36 15.87 12.15 -11.73
N PHE A 37 15.08 12.95 -12.44
CA PHE A 37 14.22 13.96 -11.84
C PHE A 37 12.83 13.36 -11.62
N PRO A 38 12.34 13.28 -10.37
CA PRO A 38 10.99 12.80 -10.11
C PRO A 38 9.99 13.73 -10.80
N ARG A 39 9.12 13.18 -11.64
CA ARG A 39 7.98 13.93 -12.15
C ARG A 39 7.01 14.22 -11.01
N PRO A 40 6.25 15.32 -11.10
CA PRO A 40 5.12 15.53 -10.19
C PRO A 40 4.17 14.33 -10.27
N PRO A 41 3.48 14.00 -9.17
CA PRO A 41 2.56 12.88 -9.13
C PRO A 41 1.43 13.04 -10.16
N GLY A 42 1.10 11.94 -10.84
CA GLY A 42 0.05 11.91 -11.86
C GLY A 42 -1.36 12.07 -11.27
N ASN A 43 -2.24 12.68 -12.05
CA ASN A 43 -3.68 12.79 -11.78
C ASN A 43 -4.44 11.61 -12.39
N ALA A 44 -5.73 11.49 -12.06
CA ALA A 44 -6.59 10.45 -12.62
C ALA A 44 -6.57 10.49 -14.17
N GLY A 45 -6.25 9.34 -14.78
CA GLY A 45 -6.08 9.19 -16.23
C GLY A 45 -4.62 9.20 -16.71
N ASP A 46 -3.70 9.76 -15.93
CA ASP A 46 -2.28 9.80 -16.30
C ASP A 46 -1.65 8.41 -16.28
N GLY A 47 -0.65 8.20 -17.13
CA GLY A 47 0.15 6.99 -17.13
C GLY A 47 0.99 6.88 -15.86
N CYS A 48 1.04 5.69 -15.27
CA CYS A 48 1.80 5.43 -14.04
C CYS A 48 2.65 4.18 -14.17
N ASN A 49 3.71 4.07 -13.37
CA ASN A 49 4.53 2.87 -13.27
C ASN A 49 5.29 2.86 -11.93
N ALA A 50 6.22 1.92 -11.75
CA ALA A 50 6.99 1.80 -10.51
C ALA A 50 7.86 3.04 -10.18
N LEU A 51 8.25 3.85 -11.19
CA LEU A 51 9.04 5.08 -11.02
C LEU A 51 8.15 6.34 -10.98
N TYR A 52 7.02 6.34 -11.69
CA TYR A 52 6.07 7.45 -11.78
C TYR A 52 4.82 7.14 -10.98
N LYS A 53 4.77 7.69 -9.77
CA LYS A 53 3.69 7.48 -8.80
C LYS A 53 2.50 8.40 -9.09
N CYS A 54 1.31 7.94 -8.71
CA CYS A 54 0.08 8.72 -8.75
C CYS A 54 -0.03 9.59 -7.49
N GLY A 55 -0.89 10.62 -7.53
CA GLY A 55 -1.18 11.46 -6.37
C GLY A 55 -1.92 10.74 -5.25
N ASN A 56 -1.98 11.38 -4.07
CA ASN A 56 -2.49 10.79 -2.83
C ASN A 56 -3.96 10.32 -2.89
N ALA A 57 -4.77 10.86 -3.80
CA ALA A 57 -6.18 10.48 -3.99
C ALA A 57 -6.36 9.42 -5.10
N THR A 58 -5.27 8.87 -5.63
CA THR A 58 -5.26 7.97 -6.77
C THR A 58 -4.32 6.79 -6.55
N CYS A 59 -4.58 5.69 -7.26
CA CYS A 59 -3.74 4.51 -7.28
C CYS A 59 -3.31 4.17 -8.72
N CYS A 60 -2.18 3.50 -8.88
CA CYS A 60 -1.75 3.02 -10.19
C CYS A 60 -2.44 1.69 -10.52
N LEU A 61 -3.36 1.68 -11.49
CA LEU A 61 -4.13 0.50 -11.87
C LEU A 61 -3.73 0.01 -13.27
N ARG A 62 -3.34 -1.26 -13.37
CA ARG A 62 -3.13 -1.95 -14.64
C ARG A 62 -4.48 -2.26 -15.29
N SER A 63 -4.62 -1.87 -16.56
CA SER A 63 -5.78 -2.25 -17.38
C SER A 63 -5.87 -3.77 -17.53
N LYS A 64 -7.11 -4.30 -17.59
CA LYS A 64 -7.36 -5.74 -17.80
C LYS A 64 -6.68 -6.29 -19.07
N ASN A 65 -6.48 -5.45 -20.08
CA ASN A 65 -5.85 -5.83 -21.35
C ASN A 65 -4.32 -5.74 -21.33
N GLY A 66 -3.69 -5.56 -20.16
CA GLY A 66 -2.26 -5.75 -19.94
C GLY A 66 -1.31 -4.67 -20.49
N GLY A 67 -1.77 -3.80 -21.39
CA GLY A 67 -0.90 -2.86 -22.10
C GLY A 67 -0.64 -1.50 -21.42
N SER A 68 -1.51 -1.05 -20.52
CA SER A 68 -1.38 0.28 -19.91
C SER A 68 -1.71 0.28 -18.42
N GLN A 69 -1.01 1.15 -17.70
CA GLN A 69 -1.21 1.43 -16.28
C GLN A 69 -1.56 2.90 -16.15
N THR A 70 -2.71 3.19 -15.56
CA THR A 70 -3.17 4.57 -15.38
C THR A 70 -3.54 4.85 -13.93
N CYS A 71 -3.37 6.10 -13.53
CA CYS A 71 -3.84 6.57 -12.24
C CYS A 71 -5.37 6.55 -12.22
N LYS A 72 -5.93 5.85 -11.25
CA LYS A 72 -7.38 5.77 -11.01
C LYS A 72 -7.69 6.28 -9.62
N LEU A 73 -8.89 6.81 -9.43
CA LEU A 73 -9.33 7.27 -8.11
C LEU A 73 -9.34 6.10 -7.12
N LEU A 74 -9.03 6.40 -5.87
CA LEU A 74 -9.19 5.46 -4.77
C LEU A 74 -10.65 5.05 -4.60
N GLY A 75 -10.86 3.82 -4.12
CA GLY A 75 -12.18 3.24 -3.92
C GLY A 75 -12.99 3.98 -2.86
N GLN A 76 -14.23 4.33 -3.22
CA GLN A 76 -15.20 4.95 -2.32
C GLN A 76 -15.98 3.90 -1.54
N HIS A 77 -16.78 4.35 -0.55
CA HIS A 77 -17.60 3.45 0.24
C HIS A 77 -18.52 2.60 -0.65
N GLY A 78 -18.51 1.27 -0.43
CA GLY A 78 -19.28 0.30 -1.19
C GLY A 78 -18.61 -0.19 -2.48
N GLU A 79 -17.52 0.43 -2.93
CA GLU A 79 -16.79 -0.01 -4.11
C GLU A 79 -15.88 -1.21 -3.82
N LEU A 80 -15.60 -1.99 -4.87
CA LEU A 80 -14.66 -3.10 -4.81
C LEU A 80 -13.24 -2.60 -4.54
N CYS A 81 -12.48 -3.34 -3.73
CA CYS A 81 -11.14 -2.95 -3.32
C CYS A 81 -10.14 -4.11 -3.34
N SER A 82 -8.86 -3.74 -3.45
CA SER A 82 -7.72 -4.65 -3.28
C SER A 82 -6.85 -4.17 -2.12
N GLU A 83 -6.50 -5.07 -1.19
CA GLU A 83 -5.67 -4.73 -0.01
C GLU A 83 -4.22 -4.38 -0.37
N SER A 84 -3.64 -5.06 -1.36
CA SER A 84 -2.23 -4.91 -1.70
C SER A 84 -2.04 -4.78 -3.20
N GLY A 85 -1.27 -3.78 -3.61
CA GLY A 85 -0.72 -3.70 -4.95
C GLY A 85 0.32 -4.79 -5.17
N ALA A 86 0.57 -5.16 -6.43
CA ALA A 86 1.78 -5.87 -6.79
C ALA A 86 3.00 -4.95 -6.60
N LYS A 87 4.21 -5.55 -6.66
CA LYS A 87 5.50 -4.86 -6.48
C LYS A 87 5.51 -3.47 -7.13
N GLY A 88 5.81 -2.44 -6.33
CA GLY A 88 5.84 -1.04 -6.78
C GLY A 88 4.50 -0.29 -6.73
N ASP A 89 3.52 -0.78 -5.97
CA ASP A 89 2.17 -0.19 -5.76
C ASP A 89 1.30 -0.20 -7.02
N ILE A 90 1.42 -1.25 -7.82
CA ILE A 90 0.66 -1.42 -9.06
C ILE A 90 -0.47 -2.41 -8.81
N PHE A 91 -1.71 -1.93 -8.93
CA PHE A 91 -2.91 -2.73 -8.71
C PHE A 91 -3.36 -3.41 -10.01
N HIS A 92 -3.95 -4.61 -9.91
CA HIS A 92 -4.40 -5.37 -11.09
C HIS A 92 -5.92 -5.38 -11.31
N GLN A 93 -6.71 -5.19 -10.26
CA GLN A 93 -8.17 -5.27 -10.34
C GLN A 93 -8.85 -4.01 -9.85
N HIS A 94 -8.59 -3.63 -8.60
CA HIS A 94 -9.24 -2.47 -7.97
C HIS A 94 -8.21 -1.66 -7.20
N CYS A 95 -8.45 -0.35 -7.11
CA CYS A 95 -7.70 0.51 -6.24
C CYS A 95 -7.96 0.20 -4.75
N PRO A 96 -7.05 0.57 -3.86
CA PRO A 96 -7.32 0.56 -2.42
C PRO A 96 -8.36 1.64 -2.08
N CYS A 97 -8.94 1.51 -0.89
CA CYS A 97 -9.95 2.44 -0.42
C CYS A 97 -9.35 3.82 -0.08
N GLN A 98 -10.19 4.86 -0.12
CA GLN A 98 -9.81 6.18 0.35
C GLN A 98 -9.44 6.17 1.84
N PRO A 99 -8.58 7.12 2.29
CA PRO A 99 -8.29 7.30 3.70
C PRO A 99 -9.56 7.39 4.55
N GLY A 100 -9.60 6.69 5.68
CA GLY A 100 -10.79 6.58 6.54
C GLY A 100 -11.73 5.42 6.19
N LEU A 101 -11.50 4.71 5.09
CA LEU A 101 -12.18 3.47 4.75
C LEU A 101 -11.22 2.27 4.90
N ARG A 102 -11.77 1.09 5.15
CA ARG A 102 -11.04 -0.17 5.17
C ARG A 102 -11.60 -1.13 4.13
N CYS A 103 -10.71 -1.92 3.52
CA CYS A 103 -11.10 -2.96 2.58
C CYS A 103 -11.52 -4.22 3.36
N ARG A 104 -12.82 -4.52 3.41
CA ARG A 104 -13.36 -5.68 4.15
C ARG A 104 -13.70 -6.82 3.19
N ARG A 105 -13.22 -8.02 3.51
CA ARG A 105 -13.59 -9.27 2.82
C ARG A 105 -14.90 -9.83 3.37
N PHE A 106 -15.79 -10.21 2.46
CA PHE A 106 -17.08 -10.86 2.73
C PHE A 106 -17.02 -12.37 2.42
N PRO A 107 -17.97 -13.18 2.94
CA PRO A 107 -17.94 -14.65 2.82
C PRO A 107 -17.95 -15.17 1.37
N ASN A 108 -18.49 -14.39 0.44
CA ASN A 108 -18.52 -14.66 -1.00
C ASN A 108 -17.19 -14.33 -1.72
N GLY A 109 -16.12 -14.01 -0.98
CA GLY A 109 -14.82 -13.63 -1.55
C GLY A 109 -14.76 -12.19 -2.07
N ILE A 110 -15.86 -11.46 -2.03
CA ILE A 110 -15.93 -10.06 -2.45
C ILE A 110 -15.24 -9.18 -1.40
N ARG A 111 -14.47 -8.21 -1.86
CA ARG A 111 -13.82 -7.20 -1.03
C ARG A 111 -14.38 -5.84 -1.36
N ILE A 112 -14.93 -5.14 -0.36
CA ILE A 112 -15.49 -3.80 -0.53
C ILE A 112 -14.96 -2.81 0.50
N CYS A 113 -14.92 -1.54 0.12
CA CYS A 113 -14.60 -0.44 1.02
C CYS A 113 -15.75 -0.18 1.99
N VAL A 114 -15.47 -0.27 3.29
CA VAL A 114 -16.42 0.03 4.37
C VAL A 114 -15.80 1.04 5.32
N SER A 115 -16.61 1.69 6.17
CA SER A 115 -16.10 2.66 7.13
C SER A 115 -15.02 2.06 8.05
N GLY A 116 -13.87 2.74 8.10
CA GLY A 116 -12.87 2.54 9.14
C GLY A 116 -13.47 2.94 10.48
N LYS A 117 -13.45 2.03 11.43
CA LYS A 117 -13.90 2.20 12.82
C LYS A 117 -12.79 1.62 13.66
#